data_AF-A0A6C0CY44-F1
#
_entry.id   AF-A0A6C0CY44-F1
#
_cell.length_a   1.000
_cell.length_b   1.000
_cell.length_c   1.000
_cell.angle_alpha   90.00
_cell.angle_beta   90.00
_cell.angle_gamma   90.00
#
_symmetry.space_group_name_H-M   'P 1'
#
loop_
_entity.id
_entity.type
_entity.pdbx_description
1 polymer ?
#
loop_
_entity_poly.entity_id
_entity_poly.type
_entity_poly.pdbx_seq_one_letter_code
_entity_poly.pdbx_strand_id
1 'polypeptide(L)'
;MKYSFLLGLYIFYMFNYFKTEYSIHHPYEYVFSSKLLKHPIKTGRYESKICLLGNYVGMFLLFWYLFRDNIKNKSCNNFIIASVAIGSLIMNMNAFVYMLPLIIIEYL
;
A
#
# COMPACT_ATOMS: atom_id res chain seq x y z
N MET A 1 2.85 -2.13 19.12
CA MET A 1 4.32 -2.21 19.31
C MET A 1 4.92 -3.56 18.90
N LYS A 2 4.49 -4.73 19.42
CA LYS A 2 5.19 -6.02 19.19
C LYS A 2 5.37 -6.45 17.71
N TYR A 3 4.56 -5.93 16.78
CA TYR A 3 4.62 -6.32 15.37
C TYR A 3 4.92 -5.16 14.40
N SER A 4 5.31 -3.98 14.90
CA SER A 4 5.53 -2.79 14.05
C SER A 4 6.54 -3.07 12.92
N PHE A 5 7.67 -3.69 13.25
CA PHE A 5 8.70 -4.04 12.28
C PHE A 5 8.20 -5.03 11.21
N LEU A 6 7.49 -6.08 11.62
CA LEU A 6 6.93 -7.08 10.71
C LEU A 6 5.87 -6.48 9.78
N LEU A 7 5.02 -5.58 10.29
CA LEU A 7 4.04 -4.84 9.49
C LEU A 7 4.72 -3.94 8.44
N GLY A 8 5.77 -3.23 8.85
CA GLY A 8 6.58 -2.41 7.94
C GLY A 8 7.24 -3.25 6.84
N LEU A 9 7.83 -4.40 7.19
CA LEU A 9 8.41 -5.33 6.20
C LEU A 9 7.34 -5.94 5.29
N TYR A 10 6.19 -6.33 5.83
CA TYR A 10 5.07 -6.87 5.08
C TYR A 10 4.63 -5.88 4.00
N ILE A 11 4.32 -4.64 4.39
CA ILE A 11 3.79 -3.66 3.43
C ILE A 11 4.86 -3.27 2.41
N PHE A 12 6.13 -3.16 2.83
CA PHE A 12 7.24 -2.91 1.93
C PHE A 12 7.39 -3.99 0.87
N TYR A 13 7.35 -5.26 1.30
CA TYR A 13 7.42 -6.41 0.40
C TYR A 13 6.23 -6.42 -0.58
N MET A 14 5.01 -6.26 -0.07
CA MET A 14 3.80 -6.27 -0.88
C MET A 14 3.77 -5.16 -1.93
N PHE A 15 4.30 -3.97 -1.59
CA PHE A 15 4.27 -2.84 -2.51
C PHE A 15 5.44 -2.84 -3.48
N ASN A 16 6.61 -3.39 -3.14
CA ASN A 16 7.81 -3.27 -3.97
C ASN A 16 8.22 -4.57 -4.69
N TYR A 17 7.95 -5.74 -4.12
CA TYR A 17 8.50 -7.01 -4.60
C TYR A 17 7.43 -8.03 -4.97
N PHE A 18 6.26 -7.97 -4.36
CA PHE A 18 5.20 -8.93 -4.63
C PHE A 18 4.73 -8.87 -6.09
N LYS A 19 4.57 -10.05 -6.68
CA LYS A 19 4.12 -10.24 -8.06
C LYS A 19 3.00 -11.26 -8.07
N THR A 20 2.05 -11.05 -8.97
CA THR A 20 0.90 -11.93 -9.14
C THR A 20 0.40 -11.84 -10.58
N GLU A 21 -0.27 -12.89 -11.06
CA GLU A 21 -0.98 -12.87 -12.35
C GLU A 21 -2.34 -12.19 -12.22
N TYR A 22 -2.95 -12.31 -11.04
CA TYR A 22 -4.27 -11.79 -10.74
C TYR A 22 -4.21 -10.31 -10.43
N SER A 23 -5.15 -9.56 -10.98
CA SER A 23 -5.20 -8.13 -10.79
C SER A 23 -6.65 -7.69 -10.54
N ILE A 24 -6.86 -7.11 -9.38
CA ILE A 24 -8.14 -6.54 -8.95
C ILE A 24 -8.13 -5.09 -9.38
N HIS A 25 -9.18 -4.66 -10.07
CA HIS A 25 -9.28 -3.32 -10.65
C HIS A 25 -10.68 -2.77 -10.50
N HIS A 26 -10.78 -1.45 -10.34
CA HIS A 26 -12.05 -0.73 -10.49
C HIS A 26 -12.10 0.10 -11.79
N PRO A 27 -13.29 0.47 -12.30
CA PRO A 27 -13.42 1.22 -13.56
C PRO A 27 -12.70 2.57 -13.59
N TYR A 28 -12.52 3.25 -12.45
CA TYR A 28 -11.85 4.55 -12.41
C TYR A 28 -10.31 4.49 -12.58
N GLU A 29 -9.68 3.30 -12.52
CA GLU A 29 -8.21 3.18 -12.66
C GLU A 29 -7.73 3.59 -14.07
N TYR A 30 -8.60 3.46 -15.08
CA TYR A 30 -8.30 3.81 -16.47
C TYR A 30 -8.11 5.32 -16.71
N VAL A 31 -8.50 6.17 -15.76
CA VAL A 31 -8.42 7.63 -15.88
C VAL A 31 -7.00 8.14 -15.59
N PHE A 32 -6.19 7.37 -14.86
CA PHE A 32 -4.85 7.79 -14.45
C PHE A 32 -3.79 7.44 -15.50
N SER A 33 -3.37 8.44 -16.28
CA SER A 33 -2.40 8.27 -17.38
C SER A 33 -0.94 8.61 -17.02
N SER A 34 -0.70 9.18 -15.85
CA SER A 34 0.63 9.66 -15.48
C SER A 34 1.61 8.50 -15.22
N LYS A 35 2.89 8.68 -15.58
CA LYS A 35 3.93 7.64 -15.43
C LYS A 35 4.08 7.13 -13.99
N LEU A 36 3.79 7.97 -13.00
CA LEU A 36 3.86 7.62 -11.58
C LEU A 36 2.70 6.74 -11.10
N LEU A 37 1.53 6.90 -11.71
CA LEU A 37 0.29 6.19 -11.34
C LEU A 37 -0.01 5.03 -12.26
N LYS A 38 0.66 4.96 -13.41
CA LYS A 38 0.54 3.86 -14.36
C LYS A 38 0.97 2.56 -13.68
N HIS A 39 0.09 1.57 -13.74
CA HIS A 39 0.31 0.21 -13.28
C HIS A 39 -0.30 -0.77 -14.28
N PRO A 40 0.14 -2.04 -14.29
CA PRO A 40 -0.40 -3.03 -15.22
C PRO A 40 -1.86 -3.36 -14.90
N ILE A 41 -2.74 -3.21 -15.90
CA ILE A 41 -4.16 -3.56 -15.80
C ILE A 41 -4.45 -4.72 -16.75
N LYS A 42 -4.96 -5.83 -16.22
CA LYS A 42 -5.41 -7.01 -16.98
C LYS A 42 -4.38 -7.58 -17.99
N THR A 43 -3.11 -7.65 -17.59
CA THR A 43 -2.06 -8.20 -18.46
C THR A 43 -2.02 -9.73 -18.49
N GLY A 44 -2.56 -10.40 -17.46
CA GLY A 44 -2.41 -11.85 -17.26
C GLY A 44 -0.96 -12.30 -17.04
N ARG A 45 -0.04 -11.36 -16.81
CA ARG A 45 1.40 -11.61 -16.62
C ARG A 45 1.76 -11.60 -15.14
N TYR A 46 2.70 -12.46 -14.76
CA TYR A 46 3.29 -12.49 -13.42
C TYR A 46 4.22 -11.29 -13.22
N GLU A 47 3.69 -10.21 -12.67
CA GLU A 47 4.41 -8.95 -12.45
C GLU A 47 3.83 -8.19 -11.25
N SER A 48 4.51 -7.10 -10.83
CA SER A 48 3.97 -6.23 -9.79
C SER A 48 2.78 -5.46 -10.35
N LYS A 49 1.67 -5.47 -9.60
CA LYS A 49 0.45 -4.71 -9.94
C LYS A 49 0.40 -3.34 -9.29
N ILE A 50 1.49 -2.93 -8.63
CA ILE A 50 1.62 -1.67 -7.90
C ILE A 50 2.30 -0.63 -8.80
N CYS A 51 1.81 0.61 -8.75
CA CYS A 51 2.40 1.74 -9.48
C CYS A 51 3.66 2.27 -8.78
N LEU A 52 4.46 3.07 -9.48
CA LEU A 52 5.69 3.64 -8.90
C LEU A 52 5.41 4.50 -7.65
N LEU A 53 4.31 5.25 -7.64
CA LEU A 53 3.89 5.98 -6.44
C LEU A 53 3.60 5.03 -5.28
N GLY A 54 2.94 3.91 -5.55
CA GLY A 54 2.73 2.86 -4.56
C GLY A 54 4.06 2.37 -3.98
N ASN A 55 5.06 2.07 -4.81
CA ASN A 55 6.38 1.64 -4.34
C ASN A 55 7.00 2.64 -3.33
N TYR A 56 6.93 3.94 -3.64
CA TYR A 56 7.37 5.00 -2.72
C TYR A 56 6.55 5.03 -1.43
N VAL A 57 5.24 4.85 -1.50
CA VAL A 57 4.37 4.74 -0.31
C VAL A 57 4.74 3.53 0.53
N GLY A 58 5.04 2.38 -0.09
CA GLY A 58 5.50 1.18 0.61
C GLY A 58 6.81 1.41 1.36
N MET A 59 7.76 2.14 0.75
CA MET A 59 9.01 2.54 1.40
C MET A 59 8.77 3.57 2.53
N PHE A 60 7.88 4.54 2.32
CA PHE A 60 7.49 5.50 3.34
C PHE A 60 6.85 4.79 4.55
N LEU A 61 5.94 3.84 4.32
CA LEU A 61 5.29 3.08 5.39
C LEU A 61 6.30 2.23 6.16
N LEU A 62 7.28 1.61 5.50
CA LEU A 62 8.36 0.90 6.21
C LEU A 62 9.04 1.82 7.24
N PHE A 63 9.47 3.00 6.81
CA PHE A 63 10.10 3.97 7.70
C PHE A 63 9.15 4.49 8.77
N TRP A 64 7.90 4.75 8.43
CA TRP A 64 6.87 5.12 9.40
C TRP A 64 6.77 4.07 10.51
N TYR A 65 6.64 2.79 10.15
CA TYR A 65 6.53 1.70 11.12
C TYR A 65 7.81 1.45 11.94
N LEU A 66 8.99 1.79 11.41
CA LEU A 66 10.26 1.76 12.13
C LEU A 66 10.39 2.87 13.17
N PHE A 67 9.92 4.08 12.85
CA PHE A 67 10.15 5.26 13.67
C PHE A 67 8.93 5.76 14.46
N ARG A 68 7.73 5.22 14.21
CA ARG A 68 6.49 5.66 14.85
C ARG A 68 6.52 5.55 16.36
N ASP A 69 7.29 4.63 16.94
CA ASP A 69 7.37 4.47 18.40
C ASP A 69 8.00 5.72 19.07
N ASN A 70 8.78 6.51 18.32
CA ASN A 70 9.27 7.83 18.77
C ASN A 70 8.19 8.91 18.72
N ILE A 71 7.18 8.73 17.88
CA ILE A 71 6.06 9.66 17.67
C ILE A 71 4.87 9.09 18.44
N LYS A 72 4.77 9.40 19.73
CA LYS A 72 3.70 8.92 20.64
C LYS A 72 2.31 9.52 20.35
N ASN A 73 1.96 9.70 19.08
CA ASN A 73 0.70 10.28 18.64
C ASN A 73 -0.09 9.28 17.79
N LYS A 74 -1.05 8.60 18.44
CA LYS A 74 -1.95 7.63 17.79
C LYS A 74 -2.79 8.25 16.68
N SER A 75 -3.17 9.52 16.81
CA SER A 75 -3.95 10.23 15.79
C SER A 75 -3.16 10.36 14.48
N CYS A 76 -1.85 10.59 14.56
CA CYS A 76 -0.99 10.69 13.38
C CYS A 76 -0.89 9.35 12.62
N ASN A 77 -0.71 8.24 13.34
CA ASN A 77 -0.72 6.90 12.75
C ASN A 77 -2.05 6.62 12.03
N ASN A 78 -3.17 6.85 12.71
CA ASN A 78 -4.49 6.62 12.14
C ASN A 78 -4.74 7.48 10.90
N PHE A 79 -4.31 8.75 10.91
CA PHE A 79 -4.41 9.63 9.76
C PHE A 79 -3.58 9.14 8.58
N ILE A 80 -2.34 8.71 8.82
CA ILE A 80 -1.46 8.19 7.77
C ILE A 80 -2.03 6.89 7.18
N ILE A 81 -2.43 5.93 8.00
CA ILE A 81 -2.98 4.66 7.50
C ILE A 81 -4.31 4.90 6.76
N ALA A 82 -5.20 5.75 7.29
CA ALA A 82 -6.46 6.08 6.63
C ALA A 82 -6.24 6.80 5.29
N SER A 83 -5.33 7.78 5.23
CA SER A 83 -5.03 8.51 3.99
C SER A 83 -4.43 7.59 2.92
N VAL A 84 -3.51 6.70 3.29
CA VAL A 84 -2.96 5.71 2.36
C VAL A 84 -4.03 4.70 1.94
N ALA A 85 -4.90 4.26 2.84
CA ALA A 85 -6.00 3.35 2.51
C ALA A 85 -6.95 3.97 1.49
N ILE A 86 -7.42 5.19 1.74
CA ILE A 86 -8.29 5.92 0.81
C ILE A 86 -7.58 6.16 -0.53
N GLY A 87 -6.32 6.61 -0.50
CA GLY A 87 -5.53 6.81 -1.72
C GLY A 87 -5.39 5.52 -2.54
N SER A 88 -5.05 4.41 -1.88
CA SER A 88 -4.95 3.10 -2.54
C SER A 88 -6.28 2.65 -3.13
N LEU A 89 -7.40 2.84 -2.41
CA LEU A 89 -8.73 2.47 -2.89
C LEU A 89 -9.13 3.19 -4.19
N ILE A 90 -8.71 4.46 -4.34
CA ILE A 90 -9.03 5.30 -5.51
C ILE A 90 -8.08 5.03 -6.69
N MET A 91 -6.82 4.69 -6.40
CA MET A 91 -5.75 4.72 -7.40
C MET A 91 -5.31 3.33 -7.85
N ASN A 92 -5.42 2.32 -6.99
CA ASN A 92 -4.97 0.96 -7.25
C ASN A 92 -5.61 -0.04 -6.27
N MET A 93 -6.61 -0.77 -6.73
CA MET A 93 -7.35 -1.70 -5.86
C MET A 93 -6.48 -2.85 -5.33
N ASN A 94 -5.43 -3.27 -6.05
CA ASN A 94 -4.47 -4.26 -5.52
C ASN A 94 -3.72 -3.71 -4.31
N ALA A 95 -3.27 -2.45 -4.37
CA ALA A 95 -2.61 -1.79 -3.25
C ALA A 95 -3.52 -1.71 -2.02
N PHE A 96 -4.82 -1.44 -2.22
CA PHE A 96 -5.79 -1.44 -1.13
C PHE A 96 -5.96 -2.83 -0.51
N VAL A 97 -6.07 -3.89 -1.32
CA VAL A 97 -6.17 -5.27 -0.81
C VAL A 97 -4.92 -5.66 -0.01
N TYR A 98 -3.74 -5.26 -0.48
CA TYR A 98 -2.47 -5.53 0.23
C TYR A 98 -2.36 -4.76 1.55
N MET A 99 -3.12 -3.68 1.73
CA MET A 99 -3.21 -2.95 3.00
C MET A 99 -4.14 -3.62 4.02
N LEU A 100 -5.04 -4.52 3.62
CA LEU A 100 -6.08 -5.06 4.52
C LEU A 100 -5.52 -5.70 5.79
N PRO A 101 -4.47 -6.55 5.76
CA PRO A 101 -3.93 -7.12 6.99
C PRO A 101 -3.39 -6.06 7.95
N LEU A 102 -2.81 -4.99 7.41
CA LEU A 102 -2.30 -3.87 8.19
C LEU A 102 -3.45 -3.07 8.83
N ILE A 103 -4.52 -2.78 8.08
CA ILE A 103 -5.72 -2.09 8.59
C ILE A 103 -6.37 -2.94 9.68
N ILE A 104 -6.54 -4.24 9.46
CA ILE A 104 -7.12 -5.16 10.45
C ILE A 104 -6.30 -5.11 11.74
N ILE A 105 -4.98 -5.23 11.68
CA ILE A 105 -4.12 -5.25 12.87
C ILE A 105 -4.07 -3.90 13.60
N GLU A 106 -4.27 -2.77 12.90
CA GLU A 106 -4.22 -1.45 13.53
C GLU A 106 -5.56 -1.02 14.15
N TYR A 107 -6.69 -1.52 13.65
CA TYR A 107 -8.04 -1.08 14.05
C TYR A 107 -8.89 -2.13 14.79
N LEU A 108 -8.55 -3.42 14.73
CA LEU A 108 -9.09 -4.46 15.62
C LEU A 108 -8.14 -4.72 16.79
#